data_AF-A0A1K2FKI3-F1
#
_entry.id   AF-A0A1K2FKI3-F1
#
_cell.length_a   1.000
_cell.length_b   1.000
_cell.length_c   1.000
_cell.angle_alpha   90.00
_cell.angle_beta   90.00
_cell.angle_gamma   90.00
#
_symmetry.space_group_name_H-M   'P 1'
#
loop_
_entity.id
_entity.type
_entity.pdbx_description
1 polymer ?
#
loop_
_entity_poly.entity_id
_entity_poly.type
_entity_poly.pdbx_seq_one_letter_code
_entity_poly.pdbx_strand_id
1 'polypeptide(L)' 'MDGAQGAELARRLDYRHVLPVHYDDYTVFRSPLDAFLTEARALGLQERLVHCRRGQHARVVASQERPAVC' A
#
# COMPACT_ATOMS: atom_id res chain seq x y z
N MET A 1 -8.06 -8.10 6.80
CA MET A 1 -6.79 -8.45 6.14
C MET A 1 -5.67 -8.22 7.14
N ASP A 2 -4.61 -9.02 7.11
CA ASP A 2 -3.37 -8.74 7.85
C ASP A 2 -2.29 -8.16 6.92
N GLY A 3 -1.13 -7.80 7.49
CA GLY A 3 -0.03 -7.18 6.77
C GLY A 3 0.50 -8.04 5.61
N ALA A 4 0.63 -9.35 5.80
CA ALA A 4 1.12 -10.27 4.77
C ALA A 4 0.14 -10.37 3.60
N GLN A 5 -1.16 -10.52 3.90
CA GLN A 5 -2.21 -10.53 2.88
C GLN A 5 -2.25 -9.22 2.08
N GLY A 6 -2.08 -8.07 2.75
CA GLY A 6 -2.07 -6.76 2.08
C GLY A 6 -0.86 -6.57 1.17
N ALA A 7 0.34 -6.95 1.63
CA ALA A 7 1.56 -6.83 0.85
C ALA A 7 1.54 -7.75 -0.39
N GLU A 8 1.06 -8.99 -0.22
CA GLU A 8 0.92 -9.94 -1.33
C GLU A 8 -0.12 -9.46 -2.36
N LEU A 9 -1.23 -8.86 -1.92
CA LEU A 9 -2.22 -8.26 -2.82
C LEU A 9 -1.59 -7.14 -3.67
N ALA A 10 -0.85 -6.23 -3.02
CA ALA A 10 -0.17 -5.12 -3.70
C ALA A 10 0.84 -5.62 -4.75
N ARG A 11 1.60 -6.68 -4.43
CA ARG A 11 2.54 -7.33 -5.35
C ARG A 11 1.83 -7.95 -6.55
N ARG A 12 0.75 -8.72 -6.32
CA ARG A 12 0.03 -9.45 -7.39
C ARG A 12 -0.64 -8.52 -8.40
N LEU A 13 -1.14 -7.39 -7.93
CA LEU A 13 -1.84 -6.42 -8.76
C LEU A 13 -0.89 -5.40 -9.39
N ASP A 14 0.41 -5.50 -9.10
CA ASP A 14 1.47 -4.63 -9.63
C ASP A 14 1.13 -3.13 -9.52
N TYR A 15 0.50 -2.74 -8.40
CA TYR A 15 0.07 -1.36 -8.24
C TYR A 15 1.26 -0.41 -8.16
N ARG A 16 1.20 0.68 -8.93
CA ARG A 16 2.23 1.72 -8.96
C ARG A 16 2.31 2.54 -7.66
N HIS A 17 1.17 2.71 -6.99
CA HIS A 17 1.04 3.43 -5.73
C HIS A 17 0.17 2.64 -4.76
N VAL A 18 0.61 2.50 -3.51
CA VAL A 18 -0.05 1.73 -2.45
C VAL A 18 -0.13 2.61 -1.21
N LEU A 19 -1.34 2.94 -0.77
CA LEU A 19 -1.57 3.68 0.47
C LEU A 19 -2.20 2.73 1.49
N PRO A 20 -1.48 2.29 2.54
CA PRO A 20 -2.13 1.56 3.63
C PRO A 20 -3.15 2.48 4.32
N VAL A 21 -4.32 1.92 4.60
CA VAL A 21 -5.42 2.56 5.34
C VAL A 21 -5.99 1.54 6.32
N HIS A 22 -6.86 1.97 7.24
CA HIS A 22 -7.48 1.08 8.22
C HIS A 22 -6.46 0.34 9.11
N TYR A 23 -5.54 1.10 9.69
CA TYR A 23 -4.67 0.67 10.77
C TYR A 23 -4.92 1.59 11.97
N ASP A 24 -4.94 1.04 13.18
CA ASP A 24 -5.11 1.79 14.44
C ASP A 24 -6.38 2.66 14.56
N ASP A 25 -7.37 2.49 13.66
CA ASP A 25 -8.64 3.23 13.73
C ASP A 25 -9.57 2.68 14.83
N TYR A 26 -9.55 1.35 15.05
CA TYR A 26 -10.38 0.60 16.02
C TYR A 26 -9.68 -0.72 16.40
N THR A 27 -10.12 -1.40 17.46
CA THR A 27 -9.41 -2.56 18.05
C THR A 27 -9.59 -3.89 17.32
N VAL A 28 -10.22 -3.92 16.13
CA VAL A 28 -10.61 -5.16 15.43
C VAL A 28 -9.62 -5.61 14.35
N PHE A 29 -8.52 -4.87 14.15
CA PHE A 29 -7.55 -5.19 13.11
C PHE A 29 -6.65 -6.36 13.49
N ARG A 30 -6.36 -7.21 12.50
CA ARG A 30 -5.56 -8.43 12.69
C ARG A 30 -4.06 -8.18 12.86
N SER A 31 -3.56 -7.02 12.44
CA SER A 31 -2.15 -6.67 12.51
C SER A 31 -1.95 -5.15 12.49
N PRO A 32 -0.89 -4.63 13.13
CA PRO A 32 -0.53 -3.21 13.09
C PRO A 32 0.03 -2.80 11.72
N LEU A 33 0.15 -1.48 11.49
CA LEU A 33 0.78 -0.93 10.28
C LEU A 33 2.20 -1.47 10.05
N ASP A 34 3.01 -1.55 11.11
CA ASP A 34 4.41 -2.00 11.01
C ASP A 34 4.55 -3.43 10.48
N ALA A 35 3.55 -4.29 10.71
CA ALA A 35 3.53 -5.63 10.13
C ALA A 35 3.40 -5.55 8.60
N PHE A 36 2.49 -4.71 8.09
CA PHE A 36 2.38 -4.47 6.65
C PHE A 36 3.65 -3.85 6.07
N LEU A 37 4.25 -2.86 6.75
CA LEU A 37 5.48 -2.20 6.27
C LEU A 37 6.68 -3.17 6.19
N THR A 38 6.75 -4.12 7.11
CA THR A 38 7.78 -5.17 7.12
C THR A 38 7.61 -6.10 5.92
N GLU A 39 6.40 -6.60 5.68
CA GLU A 39 6.09 -7.48 4.54
C GLU A 39 6.28 -6.76 3.19
N ALA A 40 5.81 -5.52 3.10
CA ALA A 40 5.99 -4.70 1.90
C ALA A 40 7.48 -4.47 1.59
N ARG A 41 8.33 -4.32 2.63
CA ARG A 41 9.78 -4.22 2.47
C ARG A 41 10.40 -5.52 1.97
N ALA A 42 9.97 -6.65 2.53
CA ALA A 42 10.44 -7.97 2.11
C ALA A 42 10.10 -8.26 0.64
N LEU A 43 8.99 -7.70 0.13
CA LEU A 43 8.54 -7.84 -1.26
C LEU A 43 9.06 -6.76 -2.22
N GLY A 44 9.92 -5.84 -1.77
CA GLY A 44 10.48 -4.80 -2.65
C GLY A 44 9.47 -3.69 -3.03
N LEU A 45 8.42 -3.49 -2.24
CA LEU A 45 7.34 -2.54 -2.53
C LEU A 45 7.55 -1.14 -1.93
N GLN A 46 8.68 -0.89 -1.26
CA GLN A 46 8.94 0.33 -0.49
C GLN A 46 8.72 1.60 -1.31
N GLU A 47 9.20 1.65 -2.55
CA GLU A 47 9.10 2.82 -3.43
C GLU A 47 7.68 3.07 -3.94
N ARG A 48 6.80 2.06 -3.85
CA ARG A 48 5.39 2.15 -4.26
C ARG A 48 4.51 2.66 -3.12
N LEU A 49 5.03 2.70 -1.88
CA LEU A 49 4.25 3.12 -0.72
C LEU A 49 4.05 4.65 -0.72
N VAL A 50 2.79 5.05 -0.63
CA VAL A 50 2.42 6.45 -0.39
C VAL A 50 2.46 6.70 1.11
N HIS A 51 3.39 7.54 1.54
CA HIS A 51 3.49 7.97 2.93
C HIS A 51 2.51 9.12 3.21
N CYS A 52 1.40 8.81 3.87
CA CYS A 52 0.42 9.79 4.32
C CYS A 52 0.01 9.47 5.76
N ARG A 53 0.32 10.38 6.69
CA ARG A 53 -0.08 10.25 8.10
C ARG A 53 -1.51 10.76 8.31
N ARG A 54 -2.09 10.41 9.46
CA ARG A 54 -3.43 10.89 9.86
C ARG A 54 -3.50 12.42 9.82
N GLY A 55 -4.56 12.94 9.20
CA GLY A 55 -4.77 14.38 9.00
C GLY A 55 -3.97 15.00 7.84
N GLN A 56 -3.13 14.22 7.15
CA GLN A 56 -2.44 14.68 5.93
C GLN A 56 -3.27 14.35 4.68
N HIS A 57 -2.86 14.96 3.57
CA HIS A 57 -3.45 14.72 2.26
C HIS A 57 -2.36 14.25 1.30
N ALA A 58 -2.66 13.21 0.52
CA ALA A 58 -1.84 12.76 -0.60
C ALA A 58 -2.59 13.04 -1.91
N ARG A 59 -1.90 13.64 -2.89
CA ARG A 59 -2.42 13.82 -4.25
C ARG A 59 -1.75 12.79 -5.15
N VAL A 60 -2.52 11.86 -5.68
CA VAL A 60 -2.06 10.91 -6.71
C VAL A 60 -2.45 11.47 -8.06
N VAL A 61 -1.47 11.65 -8.94
CA VAL A 61 -1.69 12.08 -10.32
C VAL A 61 -1.67 10.86 -11.23
N ALA A 62 -2.64 10.77 -12.14
CA ALA A 62 -2.65 9.71 -13.14
C ALA A 62 -1.48 9.93 -14.11
N SER A 63 -0.64 8.91 -14.30
CA SER A 63 0.35 8.90 -15.37
C SER A 63 -0.36 8.89 -16.73
N GLN A 64 0.03 9.78 -17.63
CA GLN A 64 -0.56 9.91 -18.97
C GLN A 64 -0.18 8.79 -19.94
N GLU A 65 0.59 7.79 -19.51
CA GLU A 65 0.93 6.63 -20.32
C GLU A 65 -0.30 5.73 -20.47
N ARG A 66 -0.92 5.79 -21.65
CA ARG A 66 -1.84 4.74 -22.10
C ARG A 66 -1.06 3.43 -22.16
N PRO A 67 -1.56 2.31 -21.61
CA PRO A 67 -0.94 1.02 -21.86
C PRO A 67 -0.94 0.78 -23.37
N ALA A 68 0.25 0.57 -23.93
CA ALA A 68 0.38 0.07 -25.29
C ALA A 68 -0.19 -1.35 -25.29
N VAL A 69 -1.36 -1.51 -25.89
CA VAL A 69 -1.88 -2.84 -26.21
C VAL A 69 -1.16 -3.25 -27.50
N CYS A 70 -0.21 -4.17 -27.37
CA CYS A 70 0.36 -4.90 -28.51
C CYS A 70 -0.52 -6.12 -28.82
#